data_AF-A0A5P6VLK5-F1
#
_entry.id   AF-A0A5P6VLK5-F1
#
_cell.length_a   1.000
_cell.length_b   1.000
_cell.length_c   1.000
_cell.angle_alpha   90.00
_cell.angle_beta   90.00
_cell.angle_gamma   90.00
#
_symmetry.space_group_name_H-M   'P 1'
#
loop_
_entity.id
_entity.type
_entity.pdbx_description
1 polymer ?
#
loop_
_entity_poly.entity_id
_entity_poly.type
_entity_poly.pdbx_seq_one_letter_code
_entity_poly.pdbx_strand_id
1 'polypeptide(L)'
;MDFDMSKQYFLTILNNNFKTEIISQSFLEDYFKIIYFLMKNPGKHAGDDVFEAVGVKSFRPETVSIITAILDPFFFNTSIGSDRRKYYTINKMFMTVISLLEREHIDETISSALSRIRSEEALPDIEYNVDTIKNDKNKLIKYIQHIVKLETIIYSLEKRYSELEEEREKAIIKSFEDAKKQIISRENNLKVELENIQQNKEKYLKDIEDSVKKPKKPTKPSFSLTPPESPYTRKPGLFNRKKIIAENERLRRRHDEQLLEYRRAKDYFDQDMTKFYTELDDYLEECEKRKKEARDRAIEEYDLRYPKEKLIEEVKDIQTNFYSKINDLIANSECAIKNESIQYEQEYILHLLRDIIKAQIKLYSYGVIYGKYRSYVALSSFCDYLLAGRCTELEGPDGTYNLYELESRSDIVINKLDKILTSLDQIKENQYYIFNEIKTANDSLDMINGQLLVNNSLEVVEISKLNDIIANTNQTAYNTAVTAFYSKKNAELTDALGFMVAL
;
A
#
# COMPACT_ATOMS: atom_id res chain seq x y z
N MET A 1 -26.04 1.79 -15.42
CA MET A 1 -26.68 2.16 -14.13
C MET A 1 -26.64 3.67 -14.06
N ASP A 2 -27.77 4.32 -13.79
CA ASP A 2 -27.85 5.78 -13.74
C ASP A 2 -26.97 6.31 -12.59
N PHE A 3 -26.39 7.51 -12.73
CA PHE A 3 -25.46 8.07 -11.74
C PHE A 3 -26.12 8.15 -10.37
N ASP A 4 -27.37 8.61 -10.30
CA ASP A 4 -28.13 8.75 -9.05
C ASP A 4 -28.48 7.41 -8.40
N MET A 5 -28.77 6.37 -9.20
CA MET A 5 -29.04 5.04 -8.66
C MET A 5 -27.77 4.39 -8.09
N SER A 6 -26.63 4.65 -8.73
CA SER A 6 -25.32 4.17 -8.29
C SER A 6 -24.85 4.93 -7.05
N LYS A 7 -25.14 6.23 -6.99
CA LYS A 7 -24.88 7.14 -5.85
C LYS A 7 -25.72 6.76 -4.62
N GLN A 8 -27.01 6.53 -4.78
CA GLN A 8 -27.90 6.10 -3.69
C GLN A 8 -27.47 4.74 -3.12
N TYR A 9 -27.12 3.78 -3.98
CA TYR A 9 -26.61 2.48 -3.56
C TYR A 9 -25.25 2.60 -2.84
N PHE A 10 -24.37 3.47 -3.33
CA PHE A 10 -23.09 3.81 -2.69
C PHE A 10 -23.27 4.41 -1.30
N LEU A 11 -24.06 5.47 -1.16
CA LEU A 11 -24.35 6.12 0.13
C LEU A 11 -25.03 5.17 1.12
N THR A 12 -25.91 4.28 0.64
CA THR A 12 -26.58 3.26 1.48
C THR A 12 -25.60 2.21 2.00
N ILE A 13 -24.65 1.74 1.17
CA ILE A 13 -23.60 0.80 1.60
C ILE A 13 -22.66 1.45 2.62
N LEU A 14 -22.34 2.73 2.43
CA LEU A 14 -21.51 3.48 3.36
C LEU A 14 -22.19 3.64 4.73
N ASN A 15 -23.44 4.11 4.74
CA ASN A 15 -24.23 4.29 5.97
C ASN A 15 -24.45 2.98 6.75
N ASN A 16 -24.57 1.85 6.06
CA ASN A 16 -24.88 0.56 6.70
C ASN A 16 -23.65 -0.20 7.23
N ASN A 17 -22.45 0.07 6.71
CA ASN A 17 -21.23 -0.66 7.10
C ASN A 17 -20.26 0.17 7.92
N PHE A 18 -20.37 1.50 7.91
CA PHE A 18 -19.45 2.41 8.60
C PHE A 18 -20.24 3.61 9.18
N LYS A 19 -19.78 4.18 10.30
CA LYS A 19 -20.40 5.38 10.88
C LYS A 19 -20.11 6.58 9.96
N THR A 20 -21.06 6.92 9.10
CA THR A 20 -20.96 8.01 8.10
C THR A 20 -21.11 9.42 8.69
N GLU A 21 -21.10 9.57 10.01
CA GLU A 21 -21.19 10.87 10.68
C GLU A 21 -19.89 11.70 10.57
N ILE A 22 -18.82 11.14 10.00
CA ILE A 22 -17.45 11.68 10.16
C ILE A 22 -16.85 12.22 8.84
N ILE A 23 -17.37 11.80 7.68
CA ILE A 23 -16.87 12.26 6.37
C ILE A 23 -17.84 13.30 5.80
N SER A 24 -17.33 14.46 5.39
CA SER A 24 -18.19 15.46 4.75
C SER A 24 -18.87 14.84 3.53
N GLN A 25 -20.19 14.99 3.44
CA GLN A 25 -20.98 14.41 2.36
C GLN A 25 -20.48 14.90 0.99
N SER A 26 -19.91 16.11 0.92
CA SER A 26 -19.23 16.66 -0.24
C SER A 26 -18.00 15.85 -0.68
N PHE A 27 -17.16 15.41 0.26
CA PHE A 27 -15.97 14.60 -0.06
C PHE A 27 -16.35 13.24 -0.65
N LEU A 28 -17.33 12.56 -0.06
CA LEU A 28 -17.84 11.29 -0.58
C LEU A 28 -18.47 11.43 -1.96
N GLU A 29 -19.16 12.55 -2.21
CA GLU A 29 -19.70 12.86 -3.52
C GLU A 29 -18.60 13.10 -4.56
N ASP A 30 -17.56 13.84 -4.21
CA ASP A 30 -16.45 14.12 -5.12
C ASP A 30 -15.62 12.87 -5.42
N TYR A 31 -15.36 12.04 -4.40
CA TYR A 31 -14.73 10.74 -4.59
C TYR A 31 -15.56 9.80 -5.48
N PHE A 32 -16.87 9.74 -5.27
CA PHE A 32 -17.75 8.93 -6.08
C PHE A 32 -17.77 9.39 -7.54
N LYS A 33 -17.75 10.71 -7.79
CA LYS A 33 -17.65 11.27 -9.14
C LYS A 33 -16.35 10.81 -9.82
N ILE A 34 -15.21 10.85 -9.12
CA ILE A 34 -13.92 10.40 -9.65
C ILE A 34 -13.96 8.91 -10.04
N ILE A 35 -14.38 8.03 -9.13
CA ILE A 35 -14.51 6.59 -9.43
C ILE A 35 -15.41 6.39 -10.64
N TYR A 36 -16.59 7.02 -10.63
CA TYR A 36 -17.57 6.85 -11.69
C TYR A 36 -17.03 7.31 -13.05
N PHE A 37 -16.24 8.40 -13.06
CA PHE A 37 -15.58 8.92 -14.26
C PHE A 37 -14.49 7.99 -14.77
N LEU A 38 -13.58 7.51 -13.90
CA LEU A 38 -12.51 6.57 -14.28
C LEU A 38 -13.06 5.23 -14.77
N MET A 39 -14.17 4.76 -14.22
CA MET A 39 -14.85 3.55 -14.68
C MET A 39 -15.48 3.70 -16.07
N LYS A 40 -15.96 4.89 -16.42
CA LYS A 40 -16.48 5.17 -17.78
C LYS A 40 -15.38 5.42 -18.79
N ASN A 41 -14.18 5.76 -18.33
CA ASN A 41 -13.03 6.13 -19.15
C ASN A 41 -11.80 5.29 -18.76
N PRO A 42 -11.80 3.97 -19.03
CA PRO A 42 -10.66 3.10 -18.70
C PRO A 42 -9.38 3.57 -19.41
N GLY A 43 -8.24 3.54 -18.71
CA GLY A 43 -6.96 4.07 -19.21
C GLY A 43 -6.72 5.56 -18.94
N LYS A 44 -7.56 6.23 -18.15
CA LYS A 44 -7.31 7.58 -17.59
C LYS A 44 -6.67 7.48 -16.21
N HIS A 45 -5.69 8.35 -15.94
CA HIS A 45 -5.05 8.46 -14.62
C HIS A 45 -5.93 9.32 -13.73
N ALA A 46 -6.01 9.00 -12.44
CA ALA A 46 -6.65 9.83 -11.45
C ALA A 46 -5.75 11.04 -11.15
N GLY A 47 -5.70 12.00 -12.07
CA GLY A 47 -4.92 13.23 -11.96
C GLY A 47 -5.78 14.49 -12.07
N ASP A 48 -5.11 15.64 -12.11
CA ASP A 48 -5.75 16.97 -12.14
C ASP A 48 -6.76 17.12 -13.30
N ASP A 49 -6.49 16.48 -14.45
CA ASP A 49 -7.37 16.49 -15.63
C ASP A 49 -8.70 15.76 -15.39
N VAL A 50 -8.68 14.72 -14.54
CA VAL A 50 -9.89 14.01 -14.12
C VAL A 50 -10.64 14.81 -13.07
N PHE A 51 -9.95 15.38 -12.08
CA PHE A 51 -10.58 16.17 -11.02
C PHE A 51 -11.28 17.41 -11.57
N GLU A 52 -10.66 18.10 -12.53
CA GLU A 52 -11.27 19.22 -13.23
C GLU A 52 -12.48 18.77 -14.06
N ALA A 53 -12.40 17.61 -14.74
CA ALA A 53 -13.50 17.06 -15.55
C ALA A 53 -14.74 16.64 -14.73
N VAL A 54 -14.57 16.21 -13.47
CA VAL A 54 -15.68 15.93 -12.55
C VAL A 54 -16.09 17.10 -11.66
N GLY A 55 -15.48 18.27 -11.86
CA GLY A 55 -15.83 19.50 -11.15
C GLY A 55 -15.46 19.48 -9.66
N VAL A 56 -14.44 18.69 -9.30
CA VAL A 56 -13.92 18.68 -7.93
C VAL A 56 -12.89 19.79 -7.78
N LYS A 57 -13.13 20.73 -6.86
CA LYS A 57 -12.18 21.79 -6.54
C LYS A 57 -11.06 21.21 -5.68
N SER A 58 -9.97 20.82 -6.33
CA SER A 58 -8.66 20.39 -5.79
C SER A 58 -8.70 19.70 -4.42
N PHE A 59 -8.49 18.38 -4.40
CA PHE A 59 -8.01 17.73 -3.19
C PHE A 59 -6.62 18.28 -2.82
N ARG A 60 -6.21 18.18 -1.55
CA ARG A 60 -4.82 18.44 -1.17
C ARG A 60 -3.88 17.56 -2.04
N PRO A 61 -2.71 18.04 -2.48
CA PRO A 61 -1.78 17.28 -3.34
C PRO A 61 -1.46 15.87 -2.81
N GLU A 62 -1.44 15.72 -1.49
CA GLU A 62 -1.16 14.47 -0.79
C GLU A 62 -2.36 13.51 -0.88
N THR A 63 -3.58 14.03 -0.72
CA THR A 63 -4.83 13.29 -0.93
C THR A 63 -4.99 12.88 -2.39
N VAL A 64 -4.59 13.75 -3.33
CA VAL A 64 -4.49 13.40 -4.75
C VAL A 64 -3.53 12.23 -4.94
N SER A 65 -2.28 12.34 -4.46
CA SER A 65 -1.27 11.30 -4.59
C SER A 65 -1.74 9.94 -4.04
N ILE A 66 -2.44 9.93 -2.90
CA ILE A 66 -3.05 8.73 -2.30
C ILE A 66 -4.15 8.17 -3.21
N ILE A 67 -5.09 9.01 -3.65
CA ILE A 67 -6.17 8.61 -4.56
C ILE A 67 -5.59 8.04 -5.86
N THR A 68 -4.57 8.69 -6.43
CA THR A 68 -3.87 8.28 -7.65
C THR A 68 -3.13 6.96 -7.47
N ALA A 69 -2.34 6.81 -6.41
CA ALA A 69 -1.58 5.58 -6.13
C ALA A 69 -2.49 4.36 -5.91
N ILE A 70 -3.70 4.55 -5.38
CA ILE A 70 -4.67 3.49 -5.12
C ILE A 70 -5.47 3.14 -6.38
N LEU A 71 -5.91 4.15 -7.14
CA LEU A 71 -6.83 3.96 -8.26
C LEU A 71 -6.09 3.61 -9.57
N ASP A 72 -4.94 4.22 -9.85
CA ASP A 72 -4.25 4.09 -11.14
C ASP A 72 -3.83 2.66 -11.50
N PRO A 73 -3.25 1.85 -10.59
CA PRO A 73 -2.86 0.47 -10.90
C PRO A 73 -4.04 -0.40 -11.34
N PHE A 74 -5.27 -0.04 -10.97
CA PHE A 74 -6.48 -0.79 -11.27
C PHE A 74 -7.13 -0.33 -12.60
N PHE A 75 -7.19 0.98 -12.85
CA PHE A 75 -7.83 1.54 -14.04
C PHE A 75 -6.94 1.53 -15.29
N PHE A 76 -5.61 1.37 -15.13
CA PHE A 76 -4.67 1.24 -16.26
C PHE A 76 -4.45 -0.18 -16.76
N ASN A 77 -4.53 -1.19 -15.88
CA ASN A 77 -4.10 -2.56 -16.22
C ASN A 77 -5.24 -3.54 -16.48
N THR A 78 -6.51 -3.10 -16.46
CA THR A 78 -7.64 -4.00 -16.70
C THR A 78 -8.61 -3.43 -17.74
N SER A 79 -9.02 -4.24 -18.71
CA SER A 79 -10.18 -3.95 -19.56
C SER A 79 -11.45 -4.16 -18.73
N ILE A 80 -11.98 -3.06 -18.17
CA ILE A 80 -12.98 -3.12 -17.10
C ILE A 80 -14.39 -3.27 -17.70
N GLY A 81 -14.91 -4.50 -17.68
CA GLY A 81 -16.34 -4.79 -17.80
C GLY A 81 -17.12 -4.48 -16.51
N SER A 82 -18.40 -4.12 -16.68
CA SER A 82 -19.35 -3.55 -15.71
C SER A 82 -19.84 -4.50 -14.60
N ASP A 83 -18.99 -4.83 -13.61
CA ASP A 83 -19.35 -5.83 -12.59
C ASP A 83 -19.47 -5.27 -11.16
N ARG A 84 -20.63 -5.49 -10.51
CA ARG A 84 -20.98 -4.97 -9.16
C ARG A 84 -20.05 -5.44 -8.05
N ARG A 85 -19.41 -6.61 -8.20
CA ARG A 85 -18.42 -7.13 -7.24
C ARG A 85 -17.13 -6.30 -7.21
N LYS A 86 -16.76 -5.67 -8.33
CA LYS A 86 -15.54 -4.85 -8.43
C LYS A 86 -15.70 -3.49 -7.72
N TYR A 87 -16.91 -2.90 -7.78
CA TYR A 87 -17.28 -1.73 -6.98
C TYR A 87 -17.10 -1.99 -5.48
N TYR A 88 -17.51 -3.17 -5.01
CA TYR A 88 -17.38 -3.55 -3.61
C TYR A 88 -15.90 -3.67 -3.20
N THR A 89 -15.04 -4.24 -4.05
CA THR A 89 -13.60 -4.39 -3.76
C THR A 89 -12.86 -3.04 -3.74
N ILE A 90 -13.07 -2.18 -4.76
CA ILE A 90 -12.44 -0.86 -4.83
C ILE A 90 -12.93 0.03 -3.67
N ASN A 91 -14.23 0.00 -3.36
CA ASN A 91 -14.77 0.74 -2.21
C ASN A 91 -14.28 0.20 -0.88
N LYS A 92 -14.17 -1.13 -0.71
CA LYS A 92 -13.61 -1.71 0.52
C LYS A 92 -12.15 -1.28 0.71
N MET A 93 -11.38 -1.18 -0.37
CA MET A 93 -9.98 -0.71 -0.35
C MET A 93 -9.87 0.78 -0.02
N PHE A 94 -10.63 1.63 -0.72
CA PHE A 94 -10.64 3.05 -0.44
C PHE A 94 -11.14 3.36 0.97
N MET A 95 -12.25 2.76 1.41
CA MET A 95 -12.74 2.97 2.77
C MET A 95 -11.83 2.37 3.84
N THR A 96 -10.96 1.41 3.51
CA THR A 96 -9.95 0.89 4.45
C THR A 96 -8.72 1.78 4.50
N VAL A 97 -8.25 2.32 3.37
CA VAL A 97 -7.17 3.32 3.35
C VAL A 97 -7.64 4.62 4.01
N ILE A 98 -8.86 5.05 3.71
CA ILE A 98 -9.57 6.09 4.46
C ILE A 98 -9.66 5.69 5.93
N SER A 99 -10.04 4.47 6.32
CA SER A 99 -10.04 4.06 7.75
C SER A 99 -8.66 3.98 8.41
N LEU A 100 -7.58 3.83 7.63
CA LEU A 100 -6.19 3.84 8.09
C LEU A 100 -5.65 5.28 8.18
N LEU A 101 -6.13 6.16 7.30
CA LEU A 101 -5.98 7.61 7.39
C LEU A 101 -6.89 8.22 8.47
N GLU A 102 -8.01 7.55 8.81
CA GLU A 102 -9.08 7.97 9.73
C GLU A 102 -9.05 7.23 11.08
N ARG A 103 -8.11 6.30 11.30
CA ARG A 103 -7.89 5.78 12.67
C ARG A 103 -7.36 6.85 13.60
N GLU A 104 -6.93 7.97 13.04
CA GLU A 104 -6.84 9.24 13.72
C GLU A 104 -7.62 10.24 12.91
N HIS A 105 -8.30 11.13 13.60
CA HIS A 105 -9.23 12.11 13.06
C HIS A 105 -8.70 12.72 11.75
N ILE A 106 -9.60 13.16 10.88
CA ILE A 106 -9.30 14.27 9.96
C ILE A 106 -8.63 15.32 10.83
N ASP A 107 -7.30 15.34 10.81
CA ASP A 107 -6.52 16.10 11.76
C ASP A 107 -6.96 17.51 11.52
N GLU A 108 -7.34 18.17 12.60
CA GLU A 108 -7.54 19.59 12.56
C GLU A 108 -6.25 20.15 11.97
N THR A 109 -6.32 20.61 10.72
CA THR A 109 -5.20 21.25 10.04
C THR A 109 -4.60 22.26 11.01
N ILE A 110 -3.28 22.42 11.06
CA ILE A 110 -2.72 23.33 12.05
C ILE A 110 -3.37 24.71 12.01
N SER A 111 -3.73 25.19 10.82
CA SER A 111 -4.54 26.38 10.59
C SER A 111 -5.89 26.39 11.32
N SER A 112 -6.66 25.29 11.26
CA SER A 112 -7.91 25.16 12.02
C SER A 112 -7.65 25.12 13.53
N ALA A 113 -6.62 24.40 13.99
CA ALA A 113 -6.28 24.27 15.41
C ALA A 113 -5.90 25.62 16.01
N LEU A 114 -5.09 26.39 15.29
CA LEU A 114 -4.73 27.75 15.66
C LEU A 114 -5.94 28.67 15.69
N SER A 115 -6.83 28.59 14.68
CA SER A 115 -8.05 29.42 14.66
C SER A 115 -8.93 29.15 15.88
N ARG A 116 -9.07 27.87 16.26
CA ARG A 116 -9.82 27.43 17.42
C ARG A 116 -9.19 27.94 18.71
N ILE A 117 -7.89 27.69 18.91
CA ILE A 117 -7.14 28.16 20.08
C ILE A 117 -7.25 29.69 20.23
N ARG A 118 -7.05 30.45 19.14
CA ARG A 118 -7.15 31.91 19.15
C ARG A 118 -8.57 32.39 19.50
N SER A 119 -9.61 31.67 19.08
CA SER A 119 -10.99 32.00 19.42
C SER A 119 -11.34 31.66 20.88
N GLU A 120 -10.81 30.55 21.40
CA GLU A 120 -11.06 30.08 22.77
C GLU A 120 -10.36 30.97 23.82
N GLU A 121 -9.16 31.44 23.52
CA GLU A 121 -8.33 32.24 24.45
C GLU A 121 -8.50 33.76 24.25
N ALA A 122 -9.49 34.20 23.44
CA ALA A 122 -9.72 35.61 23.18
C ALA A 122 -10.05 36.38 24.47
N LEU A 123 -9.28 37.43 24.75
CA LEU A 123 -9.49 38.32 25.90
C LEU A 123 -9.87 39.72 25.43
N PRO A 124 -10.80 40.41 26.13
CA PRO A 124 -11.01 41.84 25.92
C PRO A 124 -9.73 42.61 26.32
N ASP A 125 -9.56 43.80 25.76
CA ASP A 125 -8.48 44.70 26.20
C ASP A 125 -8.65 44.98 27.70
N ILE A 126 -7.58 44.76 28.47
CA ILE A 126 -7.56 44.96 29.92
C ILE A 126 -7.14 46.40 30.18
N GLU A 127 -7.80 47.06 31.12
CA GLU A 127 -7.42 48.40 31.60
C GLU A 127 -6.11 48.30 32.41
N TYR A 128 -4.99 48.27 31.70
CA TYR A 128 -3.64 48.22 32.23
C TYR A 128 -3.01 49.62 32.16
N ASN A 129 -2.10 49.96 33.10
CA ASN A 129 -1.41 51.25 33.08
C ASN A 129 -0.33 51.29 31.97
N VAL A 130 -0.79 51.53 30.75
CA VAL A 130 -0.03 51.53 29.49
C VAL A 130 1.18 52.48 29.53
N ASP A 131 1.04 53.59 30.24
CA ASP A 131 2.06 54.65 30.34
C ASP A 131 3.36 54.15 30.97
N THR A 132 3.27 53.14 31.85
CA THR A 132 4.44 52.53 32.51
C THR A 132 5.38 51.83 31.53
N ILE A 133 4.84 51.30 30.43
CA ILE A 133 5.59 50.61 29.38
C ILE A 133 5.97 51.58 28.26
N LYS A 134 5.02 52.41 27.81
CA LYS A 134 5.25 53.35 26.70
C LYS A 134 6.35 54.38 27.00
N ASN A 135 6.44 54.86 28.23
CA ASN A 135 7.38 55.93 28.61
C ASN A 135 8.79 55.44 28.93
N ASP A 136 9.01 54.14 29.12
CA ASP A 136 10.32 53.55 29.36
C ASP A 136 10.78 52.81 28.10
N LYS A 137 11.71 53.42 27.36
CA LYS A 137 12.26 52.85 26.12
C LYS A 137 12.74 51.42 26.28
N ASN A 138 13.39 51.08 27.40
CA ASN A 138 13.93 49.74 27.62
C ASN A 138 12.81 48.72 27.88
N LYS A 139 11.78 49.11 28.65
CA LYS A 139 10.60 48.26 28.85
C LYS A 139 9.79 48.10 27.58
N LEU A 140 9.64 49.14 26.79
CA LEU A 140 8.96 49.09 25.49
C LEU A 140 9.68 48.15 24.52
N ILE A 141 11.01 48.26 24.39
CA ILE A 141 11.81 47.35 23.57
C ILE A 141 11.60 45.90 24.05
N LYS A 142 11.75 45.63 25.35
CA LYS A 142 11.55 44.28 25.89
C LYS A 142 10.14 43.75 25.63
N TYR A 143 9.13 44.57 25.83
CA TYR A 143 7.73 44.22 25.57
C TYR A 143 7.53 43.78 24.11
N ILE A 144 8.02 44.57 23.13
CA ILE A 144 7.91 44.23 21.71
C ILE A 144 8.72 42.97 21.40
N GLN A 145 9.95 42.85 21.94
CA GLN A 145 10.79 41.67 21.76
C GLN A 145 10.11 40.39 22.27
N HIS A 146 9.41 40.41 23.40
CA HIS A 146 8.67 39.24 23.89
C HIS A 146 7.54 38.84 22.93
N ILE A 147 6.79 39.80 22.38
CA ILE A 147 5.74 39.49 21.40
C ILE A 147 6.33 38.90 20.12
N VAL A 148 7.39 39.52 19.59
CA VAL A 148 8.08 39.04 18.39
C VAL A 148 8.61 37.63 18.63
N LYS A 149 9.27 37.36 19.77
CA LYS A 149 9.72 36.02 20.14
C LYS A 149 8.56 35.03 20.16
N LEU A 150 7.46 35.31 20.86
CA LEU A 150 6.31 34.39 20.91
C LEU A 150 5.77 34.06 19.52
N GLU A 151 5.68 35.05 18.62
CA GLU A 151 5.27 34.85 17.23
C GLU A 151 6.28 34.01 16.43
N THR A 152 7.58 34.19 16.67
CA THR A 152 8.62 33.30 16.11
C THR A 152 8.48 31.87 16.61
N ILE A 153 8.10 31.68 17.88
CA ILE A 153 7.86 30.34 18.41
C ILE A 153 6.65 29.72 17.74
N ILE A 154 5.53 30.45 17.65
CA ILE A 154 4.31 30.00 16.94
C ILE A 154 4.69 29.54 15.53
N TYR A 155 5.37 30.39 14.75
CA TYR A 155 5.85 30.03 13.41
C TYR A 155 6.68 28.73 13.40
N SER A 156 7.65 28.61 14.31
CA SER A 156 8.54 27.43 14.34
C SER A 156 7.81 26.14 14.71
N LEU A 157 6.83 26.22 15.62
CA LEU A 157 5.99 25.09 16.01
C LEU A 157 5.02 24.70 14.90
N GLU A 158 4.47 25.70 14.19
CA GLU A 158 3.61 25.48 13.02
C GLU A 158 4.31 24.74 11.89
N LYS A 159 5.53 25.19 11.57
CA LYS A 159 6.37 24.56 10.57
C LYS A 159 6.73 23.13 10.98
N ARG A 160 7.15 22.92 12.23
CA ARG A 160 7.47 21.60 12.77
C ARG A 160 6.31 20.62 12.70
N TYR A 161 5.11 21.07 13.07
CA TYR A 161 3.91 20.23 13.01
C TYR A 161 3.60 19.78 11.58
N SER A 162 3.68 20.70 10.62
CA SER A 162 3.46 20.39 9.20
C SER A 162 4.49 19.36 8.69
N GLU A 163 5.77 19.52 9.06
CA GLU A 163 6.82 18.57 8.69
C GLU A 163 6.62 17.19 9.32
N LEU A 164 6.14 17.14 10.56
CA LEU A 164 5.77 15.88 11.23
C LEU A 164 4.55 15.22 10.56
N GLU A 165 3.56 15.99 10.13
CA GLU A 165 2.39 15.50 9.38
C GLU A 165 2.84 14.81 8.08
N GLU A 166 3.72 15.47 7.30
CA GLU A 166 4.28 14.88 6.07
C GLU A 166 5.07 13.59 6.34
N GLU A 167 5.91 13.56 7.38
CA GLU A 167 6.71 12.38 7.71
C GLU A 167 5.85 11.22 8.24
N ARG A 168 4.75 11.53 8.93
CA ARG A 168 3.74 10.55 9.35
C ARG A 168 3.09 9.88 8.14
N GLU A 169 2.64 10.69 7.19
CA GLU A 169 2.02 10.20 5.95
C GLU A 169 2.96 9.29 5.17
N LYS A 170 4.21 9.72 4.97
CA LYS A 170 5.24 8.92 4.29
C LYS A 170 5.49 7.58 4.98
N ALA A 171 5.56 7.58 6.32
CA ALA A 171 5.78 6.36 7.10
C ALA A 171 4.61 5.37 6.94
N ILE A 172 3.37 5.86 7.07
CA ILE A 172 2.16 5.05 6.89
C ILE A 172 2.15 4.41 5.50
N ILE A 173 2.41 5.20 4.45
CA ILE A 173 2.44 4.71 3.06
C ILE A 173 3.48 3.61 2.88
N LYS A 174 4.70 3.84 3.37
CA LYS A 174 5.80 2.87 3.27
C LYS A 174 5.44 1.56 3.97
N SER A 175 4.90 1.62 5.18
CA SER A 175 4.52 0.44 5.96
C SER A 175 3.46 -0.41 5.27
N PHE A 176 2.48 0.24 4.65
CA PHE A 176 1.44 -0.44 3.90
C PHE A 176 2.00 -1.16 2.68
N GLU A 177 2.85 -0.49 1.90
CA GLU A 177 3.49 -1.09 0.72
C GLU A 177 4.40 -2.26 1.09
N ASP A 178 5.16 -2.16 2.18
CA ASP A 178 6.05 -3.24 2.60
C ASP A 178 5.26 -4.44 3.16
N ALA A 179 4.23 -4.22 3.98
CA ALA A 179 3.33 -5.29 4.45
C ALA A 179 2.61 -5.98 3.29
N LYS A 180 2.12 -5.20 2.32
CA LYS A 180 1.49 -5.70 1.10
C LYS A 180 2.44 -6.57 0.27
N LYS A 181 3.68 -6.11 0.05
CA LYS A 181 4.71 -6.90 -0.66
C LYS A 181 4.98 -8.23 0.04
N GLN A 182 5.08 -8.23 1.37
CA GLN A 182 5.30 -9.46 2.15
C GLN A 182 4.16 -10.47 1.95
N ILE A 183 2.90 -10.02 2.04
CA ILE A 183 1.75 -10.92 1.88
C ILE A 183 1.63 -11.44 0.44
N ILE A 184 1.83 -10.58 -0.57
CA ILE A 184 1.81 -10.99 -1.98
C ILE A 184 2.93 -12.00 -2.26
N SER A 185 4.13 -11.76 -1.73
CA SER A 185 5.25 -12.70 -1.85
C SER A 185 4.92 -14.05 -1.23
N ARG A 186 4.31 -14.05 -0.03
CA ARG A 186 3.86 -15.28 0.64
C ARG A 186 2.81 -16.03 -0.19
N GLU A 187 1.81 -15.33 -0.72
CA GLU A 187 0.78 -15.92 -1.57
C GLU A 187 1.39 -16.56 -2.83
N ASN A 188 2.32 -15.87 -3.49
CA ASN A 188 2.98 -16.38 -4.69
C ASN A 188 3.84 -17.62 -4.39
N ASN A 189 4.58 -17.63 -3.28
CA ASN A 189 5.36 -18.78 -2.87
C ASN A 189 4.47 -20.01 -2.62
N LEU A 190 3.33 -19.83 -1.97
CA LEU A 190 2.35 -20.90 -1.74
C LEU A 190 1.75 -21.43 -3.06
N LYS A 191 1.47 -20.56 -4.03
CA LYS A 191 0.99 -20.97 -5.37
C LYS A 191 2.05 -21.79 -6.12
N VAL A 192 3.31 -21.36 -6.09
CA VAL A 192 4.43 -22.10 -6.70
C VAL A 192 4.61 -23.46 -6.03
N GLU A 193 4.47 -23.53 -4.70
CA GLU A 193 4.53 -24.80 -3.97
C GLU A 193 3.40 -25.76 -4.39
N LEU A 194 2.17 -25.24 -4.54
CA LEU A 194 1.02 -26.02 -5.03
C LEU A 194 1.24 -26.54 -6.46
N GLU A 195 1.76 -25.71 -7.36
CA GLU A 195 2.09 -26.11 -8.74
C GLU A 195 3.15 -27.21 -8.76
N ASN A 196 4.19 -27.09 -7.93
CA ASN A 196 5.25 -28.09 -7.82
C ASN A 196 4.72 -29.42 -7.29
N ILE A 197 3.84 -29.42 -6.27
CA ILE A 197 3.20 -30.63 -5.76
C ILE A 197 2.40 -31.32 -6.89
N GLN A 198 1.67 -30.55 -7.69
CA GLN A 198 0.87 -31.10 -8.78
C GLN A 198 1.72 -31.70 -9.90
N GLN A 199 2.77 -31.00 -10.35
CA GLN A 199 3.68 -31.51 -11.37
C GLN A 199 4.43 -32.77 -10.90
N ASN A 200 4.89 -32.77 -9.65
CA ASN A 200 5.56 -33.93 -9.06
C ASN A 200 4.62 -35.12 -8.90
N LYS A 201 3.34 -34.88 -8.58
CA LYS A 201 2.30 -35.93 -8.54
C LYS A 201 2.13 -36.57 -9.91
N GLU A 202 1.97 -35.78 -10.97
CA GLU A 202 1.78 -36.31 -12.33
C GLU A 202 2.96 -37.17 -12.78
N LYS A 203 4.19 -36.71 -12.51
CA LYS A 203 5.41 -37.48 -12.78
C LYS A 203 5.44 -38.79 -11.99
N TYR A 204 5.18 -38.74 -10.69
CA TYR A 204 5.16 -39.92 -9.83
C TYR A 204 4.11 -40.96 -10.29
N LEU A 205 2.90 -40.52 -10.65
CA LEU A 205 1.85 -41.42 -11.15
C LEU A 205 2.26 -42.11 -12.46
N LYS A 206 2.92 -41.39 -13.36
CA LYS A 206 3.43 -41.95 -14.62
C LYS A 206 4.51 -43.01 -14.38
N ASP A 207 5.46 -42.72 -13.49
CA ASP A 207 6.53 -43.66 -13.13
C ASP A 207 5.96 -44.96 -12.51
N ILE A 208 4.92 -44.84 -11.68
CA ILE A 208 4.21 -46.00 -11.11
C ILE A 208 3.52 -46.81 -12.21
N GLU A 209 2.75 -46.17 -13.09
CA GLU A 209 2.06 -46.83 -14.21
C GLU A 209 3.03 -47.61 -15.13
N ASP A 210 4.18 -47.02 -15.42
CA ASP A 210 5.23 -47.64 -16.25
C ASP A 210 5.89 -48.84 -15.54
N SER A 211 5.93 -48.83 -14.21
CA SER A 211 6.52 -49.91 -13.38
C SER A 211 5.59 -51.11 -13.11
N VAL A 212 4.30 -51.02 -13.48
CA VAL A 212 3.31 -52.07 -13.20
C VAL A 212 3.68 -53.37 -13.92
N LYS A 213 3.84 -54.45 -13.15
CA LYS A 213 4.13 -55.79 -13.68
C LYS A 213 2.97 -56.31 -14.53
N LYS A 214 3.22 -56.49 -15.83
CA LYS A 214 2.24 -57.04 -16.79
C LYS A 214 2.04 -58.54 -16.55
N PRO A 215 0.79 -59.06 -16.69
CA PRO A 215 0.51 -60.49 -16.68
C PRO A 215 1.22 -61.21 -17.84
N LYS A 216 1.21 -62.56 -17.83
CA LYS A 216 1.85 -63.35 -18.88
C LYS A 216 1.02 -63.20 -20.17
N LYS A 217 1.65 -62.70 -21.23
CA LYS A 217 1.00 -62.53 -22.53
C LYS A 217 0.64 -63.90 -23.13
N PRO A 218 -0.59 -64.10 -23.64
CA PRO A 218 -0.97 -65.33 -24.33
C PRO A 218 -0.12 -65.52 -25.59
N THR A 219 0.19 -66.78 -25.91
CA THR A 219 1.06 -67.14 -27.03
C THR A 219 0.22 -67.41 -28.26
N LYS A 220 0.55 -66.76 -29.38
CA LYS A 220 -0.18 -66.94 -30.64
C LYS A 220 -0.04 -68.40 -31.14
N PRO A 221 -1.15 -69.11 -31.38
CA PRO A 221 -1.11 -70.43 -32.00
C PRO A 221 -0.46 -70.38 -33.39
N SER A 222 0.24 -71.45 -33.78
CA SER A 222 0.86 -71.59 -35.10
C SER A 222 0.24 -72.74 -35.89
N PHE A 223 0.04 -72.54 -37.19
CA PHE A 223 -0.46 -73.56 -38.11
C PHE A 223 0.60 -73.86 -39.17
N SER A 224 0.99 -75.14 -39.29
CA SER A 224 2.12 -75.56 -40.12
C SER A 224 1.73 -76.48 -41.29
N LEU A 225 0.46 -76.89 -41.40
CA LEU A 225 0.02 -77.78 -42.46
C LEU A 225 -0.30 -77.00 -43.74
N THR A 226 0.23 -77.48 -44.86
CA THR A 226 -0.14 -77.00 -46.19
C THR A 226 -1.36 -77.76 -46.72
N PRO A 227 -2.21 -77.12 -47.53
CA PRO A 227 -3.32 -77.82 -48.18
C PRO A 227 -2.78 -78.98 -49.05
N PRO A 228 -3.34 -80.20 -48.94
CA PRO A 228 -2.87 -81.31 -49.76
C PRO A 228 -3.12 -81.04 -51.25
N GLU A 229 -2.11 -81.32 -52.08
CA GLU A 229 -2.22 -81.14 -53.54
C GLU A 229 -3.14 -82.19 -54.16
N SER A 230 -3.94 -81.76 -55.15
CA SER A 230 -4.88 -82.66 -55.83
C SER A 230 -4.14 -83.82 -56.51
N PRO A 231 -4.62 -85.07 -56.36
CA PRO A 231 -3.91 -86.23 -56.87
C PRO A 231 -3.92 -86.27 -58.39
N TYR A 232 -2.76 -86.49 -58.99
CA TYR A 232 -2.65 -86.71 -60.43
C TYR A 232 -3.26 -88.07 -60.83
N THR A 233 -4.40 -88.05 -61.51
CA THR A 233 -5.06 -89.28 -61.99
C THR A 233 -4.66 -89.61 -63.43
N ARG A 234 -4.24 -90.85 -63.69
CA ARG A 234 -3.91 -91.33 -65.05
C ARG A 234 -5.16 -91.71 -65.83
N LYS A 235 -5.21 -91.42 -67.14
CA LYS A 235 -6.33 -91.87 -68.00
C LYS A 235 -6.21 -93.40 -68.26
N PRO A 236 -7.25 -94.22 -68.02
CA PRO A 236 -7.17 -95.67 -68.23
C PRO A 236 -7.06 -96.07 -69.72
N GLY A 237 -6.18 -97.02 -70.07
CA GLY A 237 -6.06 -97.60 -71.42
C GLY A 237 -6.76 -98.96 -71.57
N LEU A 238 -6.82 -99.51 -72.80
CA LEU A 238 -7.64 -100.70 -73.14
C LEU A 238 -7.27 -101.98 -72.36
N PHE A 239 -5.98 -102.22 -72.07
CA PHE A 239 -5.50 -103.47 -71.43
C PHE A 239 -5.13 -103.33 -69.94
N ASN A 240 -5.18 -102.11 -69.37
CA ASN A 240 -4.76 -101.81 -67.99
C ASN A 240 -5.84 -101.07 -67.17
N ARG A 241 -7.07 -101.00 -67.70
CA ARG A 241 -8.20 -100.25 -67.16
C ARG A 241 -8.49 -100.53 -65.68
N LYS A 242 -8.57 -101.81 -65.28
CA LYS A 242 -8.90 -102.22 -63.90
C LYS A 242 -7.82 -101.80 -62.90
N LYS A 243 -6.54 -101.85 -63.29
CA LYS A 243 -5.40 -101.49 -62.44
C LYS A 243 -5.29 -99.98 -62.26
N ILE A 244 -5.42 -99.20 -63.35
CA ILE A 244 -5.36 -97.73 -63.31
C ILE A 244 -6.55 -97.13 -62.56
N ILE A 245 -7.76 -97.68 -62.71
CA ILE A 245 -8.94 -97.23 -61.95
C ILE A 245 -8.75 -97.47 -60.45
N ALA A 246 -8.29 -98.67 -60.06
CA ALA A 246 -8.01 -98.98 -58.66
C ALA A 246 -6.87 -98.11 -58.07
N GLU A 247 -5.86 -97.77 -58.86
CA GLU A 247 -4.76 -96.88 -58.46
C GLU A 247 -5.23 -95.42 -58.30
N ASN A 248 -6.03 -94.91 -59.25
CA ASN A 248 -6.66 -93.59 -59.15
C ASN A 248 -7.63 -93.50 -57.95
N GLU A 249 -8.40 -94.55 -57.68
CA GLU A 249 -9.28 -94.61 -56.50
C GLU A 249 -8.47 -94.60 -55.20
N ARG A 250 -7.35 -95.31 -55.14
CA ARG A 250 -6.44 -95.27 -53.98
C ARG A 250 -5.83 -93.87 -53.78
N LEU A 251 -5.44 -93.20 -54.86
CA LEU A 251 -4.91 -91.83 -54.81
C LEU A 251 -5.97 -90.83 -54.33
N ARG A 252 -7.23 -90.98 -54.78
CA ARG A 252 -8.36 -90.16 -54.31
C ARG A 252 -8.65 -90.41 -52.83
N ARG A 253 -8.72 -91.67 -52.39
CA ARG A 253 -8.94 -92.00 -50.96
C ARG A 253 -7.83 -91.42 -50.08
N ARG A 254 -6.56 -91.56 -50.48
CA ARG A 254 -5.43 -90.97 -49.74
C ARG A 254 -5.50 -89.44 -49.68
N HIS A 255 -5.89 -88.78 -50.78
CA HIS A 255 -6.09 -87.33 -50.79
C HIS A 255 -7.28 -86.92 -49.91
N ASP A 256 -8.40 -87.63 -49.96
CA ASP A 256 -9.57 -87.34 -49.14
C ASP A 256 -9.29 -87.55 -47.65
N GLU A 257 -8.48 -88.56 -47.30
CA GLU A 257 -7.93 -88.77 -45.95
C GLU A 257 -7.02 -87.61 -45.52
N GLN A 258 -6.07 -87.20 -46.36
CA GLN A 258 -5.19 -86.05 -46.09
C GLN A 258 -5.96 -84.72 -45.98
N LEU A 259 -7.01 -84.54 -46.80
CA LEU A 259 -7.87 -83.37 -46.77
C LEU A 259 -8.72 -83.33 -45.51
N LEU A 260 -9.18 -84.49 -45.02
CA LEU A 260 -9.89 -84.61 -43.77
C LEU A 260 -8.98 -84.32 -42.57
N GLU A 261 -7.74 -84.81 -42.58
CA GLU A 261 -6.72 -84.47 -41.58
C GLU A 261 -6.43 -82.96 -41.56
N TYR A 262 -6.23 -82.36 -42.75
CA TYR A 262 -6.05 -80.91 -42.89
C TYR A 262 -7.24 -80.12 -42.36
N ARG A 263 -8.48 -80.51 -42.71
CA ARG A 263 -9.70 -79.84 -42.24
C ARG A 263 -9.85 -79.93 -40.72
N ARG A 264 -9.65 -81.10 -40.13
CA ARG A 264 -9.68 -81.28 -38.66
C ARG A 264 -8.63 -80.40 -37.99
N ALA A 265 -7.40 -80.41 -38.49
CA ALA A 265 -6.33 -79.59 -37.94
C ALA A 265 -6.62 -78.09 -38.08
N LYS A 266 -7.27 -77.67 -39.17
CA LYS A 266 -7.70 -76.29 -39.37
C LYS A 266 -8.83 -75.90 -38.41
N ASP A 267 -9.83 -76.76 -38.22
CA ASP A 267 -10.92 -76.51 -37.27
C ASP A 267 -10.39 -76.40 -35.82
N TYR A 268 -9.42 -77.26 -35.45
CA TYR A 268 -8.73 -77.15 -34.16
C TYR A 268 -7.94 -75.84 -34.04
N PHE A 269 -7.24 -75.43 -35.10
CA PHE A 269 -6.53 -74.16 -35.13
C PHE A 269 -7.48 -72.96 -35.02
N ASP A 270 -8.60 -72.96 -35.72
CA ASP A 270 -9.60 -71.87 -35.65
C ASP A 270 -10.23 -71.77 -34.24
N GLN A 271 -10.44 -72.90 -33.57
CA GLN A 271 -10.85 -72.94 -32.15
C GLN A 271 -9.77 -72.38 -31.22
N ASP A 272 -8.51 -72.77 -31.41
CA ASP A 272 -7.39 -72.28 -30.60
C ASP A 272 -7.12 -70.78 -30.86
N MET A 273 -7.34 -70.30 -32.09
CA MET A 273 -7.30 -68.88 -32.42
C MET A 273 -8.42 -68.10 -31.73
N THR A 274 -9.63 -68.66 -31.66
CA THR A 274 -10.76 -68.05 -30.93
C THR A 274 -10.42 -67.93 -29.45
N LYS A 275 -9.90 -69.00 -28.83
CA LYS A 275 -9.44 -68.97 -27.43
C LYS A 275 -8.33 -67.94 -27.22
N PHE A 276 -7.36 -67.87 -28.13
CA PHE A 276 -6.29 -66.88 -28.07
C PHE A 276 -6.81 -65.44 -28.08
N TYR A 277 -7.81 -65.13 -28.92
CA TYR A 277 -8.40 -63.78 -28.94
C TYR A 277 -9.14 -63.45 -27.63
N THR A 278 -9.89 -64.40 -27.08
CA THR A 278 -10.54 -64.23 -25.77
C THR A 278 -9.51 -64.03 -24.65
N GLU A 279 -8.47 -64.87 -24.59
CA GLU A 279 -7.37 -64.73 -23.63
C GLU A 279 -6.59 -63.42 -23.81
N LEU A 280 -6.50 -62.90 -25.04
CA LEU A 280 -5.86 -61.63 -25.33
C LEU A 280 -6.68 -60.45 -24.81
N ASP A 281 -8.00 -60.48 -24.98
CA ASP A 281 -8.91 -59.46 -24.44
C ASP A 281 -8.87 -59.46 -22.91
N ASP A 282 -8.98 -60.63 -22.27
CA ASP A 282 -8.83 -60.78 -20.81
C ASP A 282 -7.47 -60.26 -20.32
N TYR A 283 -6.39 -60.54 -21.06
CA TYR A 283 -5.06 -60.03 -20.77
C TYR A 283 -4.99 -58.49 -20.83
N LEU A 284 -5.62 -57.87 -21.83
CA LEU A 284 -5.63 -56.41 -22.00
C LEU A 284 -6.45 -55.75 -20.89
N GLU A 285 -7.62 -56.29 -20.56
CA GLU A 285 -8.47 -55.81 -19.46
C GLU A 285 -7.74 -55.90 -18.11
N GLU A 286 -7.08 -57.03 -17.84
CA GLU A 286 -6.32 -57.23 -16.60
C GLU A 286 -5.09 -56.30 -16.52
N CYS A 287 -4.44 -55.98 -17.66
CA CYS A 287 -3.38 -54.97 -17.72
C CYS A 287 -3.90 -53.59 -17.33
N GLU A 288 -5.02 -53.16 -17.89
CA GLU A 288 -5.62 -51.86 -17.60
C GLU A 288 -6.13 -51.77 -16.16
N LYS A 289 -6.75 -52.83 -15.66
CA LYS A 289 -7.20 -52.93 -14.28
C LYS A 289 -6.03 -52.77 -13.28
N ARG A 290 -4.92 -53.48 -13.49
CA ARG A 290 -3.73 -53.37 -12.64
C ARG A 290 -3.11 -51.98 -12.66
N LYS A 291 -3.06 -51.33 -13.83
CA LYS A 291 -2.59 -49.94 -13.94
C LYS A 291 -3.48 -49.00 -13.14
N LYS A 292 -4.80 -49.11 -13.29
CA LYS A 292 -5.77 -48.28 -12.57
C LYS A 292 -5.67 -48.47 -11.06
N GLU A 293 -5.66 -49.70 -10.56
CA GLU A 293 -5.52 -49.98 -9.13
C GLU A 293 -4.17 -49.51 -8.56
N ALA A 294 -3.09 -49.57 -9.34
CA ALA A 294 -1.80 -49.02 -8.93
C ALA A 294 -1.83 -47.49 -8.88
N ARG A 295 -2.46 -46.84 -9.88
CA ARG A 295 -2.65 -45.38 -9.93
C ARG A 295 -3.50 -44.89 -8.75
N ASP A 296 -4.64 -45.52 -8.49
CA ASP A 296 -5.56 -45.12 -7.41
C ASP A 296 -4.87 -45.22 -6.03
N ARG A 297 -4.14 -46.31 -5.77
CA ARG A 297 -3.33 -46.44 -4.53
C ARG A 297 -2.21 -45.40 -4.44
N ALA A 298 -1.52 -45.14 -5.55
CA ALA A 298 -0.46 -44.13 -5.60
C ALA A 298 -1.01 -42.71 -5.37
N ILE A 299 -2.22 -42.42 -5.83
CA ILE A 299 -2.92 -41.15 -5.55
C ILE A 299 -3.16 -41.01 -4.05
N GLU A 300 -3.75 -42.03 -3.41
CA GLU A 300 -4.04 -42.02 -1.97
C GLU A 300 -2.76 -41.86 -1.13
N GLU A 301 -1.70 -42.61 -1.46
CA GLU A 301 -0.40 -42.52 -0.77
C GLU A 301 0.22 -41.13 -0.92
N TYR A 302 0.17 -40.56 -2.13
CA TYR A 302 0.74 -39.24 -2.41
C TYR A 302 -0.03 -38.13 -1.69
N ASP A 303 -1.37 -38.14 -1.73
CA ASP A 303 -2.21 -37.14 -1.09
C ASP A 303 -2.09 -37.20 0.45
N LEU A 304 -1.88 -38.39 1.03
CA LEU A 304 -1.59 -38.55 2.46
C LEU A 304 -0.22 -37.94 2.84
N ARG A 305 0.77 -38.08 1.95
CA ARG A 305 2.14 -37.59 2.18
C ARG A 305 2.29 -36.08 1.99
N TYR A 306 1.52 -35.50 1.06
CA TYR A 306 1.58 -34.09 0.70
C TYR A 306 0.17 -33.45 0.76
N PRO A 307 -0.31 -33.10 1.96
CA PRO A 307 -1.66 -32.55 2.16
C PRO A 307 -1.76 -31.12 1.62
N LYS A 308 -2.14 -30.99 0.35
CA LYS A 308 -2.32 -29.70 -0.35
C LYS A 308 -3.49 -28.87 0.19
N GLU A 309 -4.43 -29.50 0.89
CA GLU A 309 -5.65 -28.86 1.40
C GLU A 309 -5.30 -27.72 2.36
N LYS A 310 -4.27 -27.88 3.20
CA LYS A 310 -3.80 -26.85 4.12
C LYS A 310 -3.23 -25.64 3.39
N LEU A 311 -2.43 -25.86 2.34
CA LEU A 311 -1.85 -24.80 1.52
C LEU A 311 -2.96 -24.03 0.76
N ILE A 312 -3.96 -24.75 0.23
CA ILE A 312 -5.12 -24.14 -0.42
C ILE A 312 -5.94 -23.31 0.57
N GLU A 313 -6.12 -23.80 1.80
CA GLU A 313 -6.80 -23.08 2.87
C GLU A 313 -6.03 -21.82 3.27
N GLU A 314 -4.70 -21.88 3.38
CA GLU A 314 -3.86 -20.72 3.68
C GLU A 314 -3.92 -19.67 2.55
N VAL A 315 -3.89 -20.08 1.28
CA VAL A 315 -4.06 -19.16 0.14
C VAL A 315 -5.45 -18.50 0.16
N LYS A 316 -6.49 -19.27 0.44
CA LYS A 316 -7.87 -18.73 0.57
C LYS A 316 -8.00 -17.78 1.75
N ASP A 317 -7.36 -18.10 2.87
CA ASP A 317 -7.33 -17.24 4.05
C ASP A 317 -6.59 -15.93 3.76
N ILE A 318 -5.43 -15.97 3.08
CA ILE A 318 -4.72 -14.78 2.61
C ILE A 318 -5.61 -13.94 1.69
N GLN A 319 -6.32 -14.55 0.75
CA GLN A 319 -7.19 -13.81 -0.17
C GLN A 319 -8.43 -13.22 0.52
N THR A 320 -9.01 -13.95 1.48
CA THR A 320 -10.23 -13.54 2.19
C THR A 320 -9.93 -12.47 3.25
N ASN A 321 -8.83 -12.65 3.97
CA ASN A 321 -8.40 -11.83 5.11
C ASN A 321 -7.18 -10.97 4.80
N PHE A 322 -6.91 -10.69 3.52
CA PHE A 322 -5.76 -9.94 3.02
C PHE A 322 -5.47 -8.68 3.85
N TYR A 323 -6.49 -7.85 4.06
CA TYR A 323 -6.37 -6.59 4.78
C TYR A 323 -6.22 -6.75 6.29
N SER A 324 -6.86 -7.76 6.90
CA SER A 324 -6.66 -8.03 8.32
C SER A 324 -5.20 -8.39 8.58
N LYS A 325 -4.63 -9.24 7.72
CA LYS A 325 -3.21 -9.62 7.78
C LYS A 325 -2.30 -8.42 7.55
N ILE A 326 -2.64 -7.50 6.64
CA ILE A 326 -1.89 -6.24 6.49
C ILE A 326 -1.92 -5.45 7.80
N ASN A 327 -3.09 -5.26 8.40
CA ASN A 327 -3.23 -4.49 9.64
C ASN A 327 -2.48 -5.15 10.80
N ASP A 328 -2.50 -6.48 10.91
CA ASP A 328 -1.78 -7.22 11.95
C ASP A 328 -0.25 -7.06 11.78
N LEU A 329 0.24 -7.01 10.54
CA LEU A 329 1.65 -6.73 10.25
C LEU A 329 2.01 -5.28 10.56
N ILE A 330 1.17 -4.32 10.20
CA ILE A 330 1.39 -2.90 10.48
C ILE A 330 1.39 -2.65 11.99
N ALA A 331 0.43 -3.22 12.73
CA ALA A 331 0.30 -3.03 14.18
C ALA A 331 1.53 -3.48 14.98
N ASN A 332 2.29 -4.44 14.45
CA ASN A 332 3.52 -4.94 15.08
C ASN A 332 4.80 -4.42 14.39
N SER A 333 4.69 -3.46 13.48
CA SER A 333 5.83 -2.92 12.72
C SER A 333 6.51 -1.75 13.43
N GLU A 334 7.79 -1.53 13.12
CA GLU A 334 8.53 -0.34 13.57
C GLU A 334 7.84 0.98 13.18
N CYS A 335 7.08 0.97 12.07
CA CYS A 335 6.30 2.12 11.64
C CYS A 335 5.17 2.48 12.61
N ALA A 336 4.52 1.50 13.27
CA ALA A 336 3.48 1.80 14.25
C ALA A 336 4.06 2.52 15.46
N ILE A 337 5.22 2.08 15.94
CA ILE A 337 5.96 2.72 17.05
C ILE A 337 6.35 4.15 16.67
N LYS A 338 6.82 4.35 15.44
CA LYS A 338 7.19 5.66 14.93
C LYS A 338 5.99 6.60 14.80
N ASN A 339 4.86 6.09 14.32
CA ASN A 339 3.61 6.84 14.20
C ASN A 339 3.14 7.34 15.57
N GLU A 340 3.15 6.45 16.58
CA GLU A 340 2.83 6.80 17.96
C GLU A 340 3.75 7.91 18.50
N SER A 341 5.06 7.80 18.24
CA SER A 341 6.03 8.83 18.64
C SER A 341 5.77 10.20 17.97
N ILE A 342 5.36 10.22 16.69
CA ILE A 342 5.05 11.47 15.99
C ILE A 342 3.79 12.11 16.57
N GLN A 343 2.77 11.31 16.87
CA GLN A 343 1.52 11.79 17.47
C GLN A 343 1.76 12.42 18.84
N TYR A 344 2.55 11.78 19.72
CA TYR A 344 2.90 12.37 21.00
C TYR A 344 3.60 13.73 20.85
N GLU A 345 4.46 13.89 19.83
CA GLU A 345 5.11 15.17 19.56
C GLU A 345 4.09 16.21 19.04
N GLN A 346 3.18 15.83 18.13
CA GLN A 346 2.11 16.69 17.62
C GLN A 346 1.18 17.18 18.75
N GLU A 347 0.75 16.29 19.64
CA GLU A 347 -0.06 16.66 20.81
C GLU A 347 0.68 17.63 21.74
N TYR A 348 1.97 17.39 21.97
CA TYR A 348 2.80 18.29 22.77
C TYR A 348 2.95 19.67 22.12
N ILE A 349 3.14 19.74 20.80
CA ILE A 349 3.16 21.00 20.05
C ILE A 349 1.84 21.77 20.24
N LEU A 350 0.69 21.10 20.13
CA LEU A 350 -0.62 21.73 20.29
C LEU A 350 -0.81 22.28 21.71
N HIS A 351 -0.38 21.54 22.74
CA HIS A 351 -0.39 22.01 24.11
C HIS A 351 0.46 23.28 24.27
N LEU A 352 1.69 23.26 23.77
CA LEU A 352 2.61 24.38 23.87
C LEU A 352 2.12 25.61 23.07
N LEU A 353 1.57 25.40 21.87
CA LEU A 353 0.94 26.46 21.07
C LEU A 353 -0.19 27.15 21.83
N ARG A 354 -1.03 26.40 22.55
CA ARG A 354 -2.09 26.98 23.39
C ARG A 354 -1.52 27.94 24.44
N ASP A 355 -0.50 27.52 25.17
CA ASP A 355 0.12 28.35 26.21
C ASP A 355 0.78 29.62 25.63
N ILE A 356 1.43 29.49 24.48
CA ILE A 356 2.12 30.60 23.80
C ILE A 356 1.11 31.59 23.22
N ILE A 357 0.06 31.11 22.56
CA ILE A 357 -1.00 31.96 22.01
C ILE A 357 -1.71 32.71 23.14
N LYS A 358 -1.98 32.03 24.26
CA LYS A 358 -2.53 32.66 25.46
C LYS A 358 -1.64 33.77 26.01
N ALA A 359 -0.33 33.53 26.12
CA ALA A 359 0.64 34.53 26.55
C ALA A 359 0.68 35.73 25.58
N GLN A 360 0.63 35.47 24.26
CA GLN A 360 0.60 36.50 23.24
C GLN A 360 -0.68 37.35 23.32
N ILE A 361 -1.86 36.72 23.41
CA ILE A 361 -3.14 37.42 23.54
C ILE A 361 -3.14 38.29 24.79
N LYS A 362 -2.62 37.77 25.91
CA LYS A 362 -2.49 38.53 27.15
C LYS A 362 -1.58 39.75 26.99
N LEU A 363 -0.42 39.62 26.35
CA LEU A 363 0.41 40.79 26.04
C LEU A 363 -0.36 41.82 25.22
N TYR A 364 -1.00 41.39 24.12
CA TYR A 364 -1.80 42.30 23.29
C TYR A 364 -2.95 42.97 24.04
N SER A 365 -3.55 42.30 25.02
CA SER A 365 -4.64 42.87 25.85
C SER A 365 -4.21 44.07 26.70
N TYR A 366 -2.90 44.27 26.94
CA TYR A 366 -2.39 45.45 27.65
C TYR A 366 -2.47 46.74 26.82
N GLY A 367 -2.87 46.69 25.55
CA GLY A 367 -3.16 47.89 24.76
C GLY A 367 -1.95 48.76 24.41
N VAL A 368 -0.71 48.30 24.66
CA VAL A 368 0.51 49.07 24.39
C VAL A 368 0.70 49.37 22.91
N ILE A 369 0.43 48.38 22.05
CA ILE A 369 0.54 48.49 20.59
C ILE A 369 -0.87 48.58 19.99
N TYR A 370 -1.09 49.60 19.17
CA TYR A 370 -2.32 49.77 18.42
C TYR A 370 -2.59 48.60 17.47
N GLY A 371 -3.85 48.16 17.40
CA GLY A 371 -4.27 46.92 16.73
C GLY A 371 -3.77 46.76 15.28
N LYS A 372 -3.75 47.86 14.51
CA LYS A 372 -3.25 47.87 13.12
C LYS A 372 -1.81 47.36 12.98
N TYR A 373 -0.99 47.55 14.01
CA TYR A 373 0.43 47.23 13.99
C TYR A 373 0.78 45.94 14.73
N ARG A 374 -0.22 45.14 15.14
CA ARG A 374 -0.02 43.83 15.79
C ARG A 374 0.30 42.74 14.75
N SER A 375 1.18 43.05 13.81
CA SER A 375 1.72 42.09 12.84
C SER A 375 3.19 41.82 13.15
N TYR A 376 3.63 40.60 12.89
CA TYR A 376 5.01 40.18 13.14
C TYR A 376 6.04 41.11 12.47
N VAL A 377 5.75 41.52 11.23
CA VAL A 377 6.60 42.41 10.42
C VAL A 377 6.70 43.79 11.06
N ALA A 378 5.56 44.40 11.41
CA ALA A 378 5.55 45.75 12.00
C ALA A 378 6.29 45.78 13.35
N LEU A 379 6.02 44.81 14.22
CA LEU A 379 6.65 44.73 15.54
C LEU A 379 8.16 44.51 15.45
N SER A 380 8.62 43.70 14.49
CA SER A 380 10.04 43.48 14.26
C SER A 380 10.74 44.74 13.75
N SER A 381 10.11 45.46 12.81
CA SER A 381 10.60 46.75 12.34
C SER A 381 10.69 47.78 13.47
N PHE A 382 9.71 47.81 14.37
CA PHE A 382 9.77 48.69 15.55
C PHE A 382 10.94 48.35 16.46
N CYS A 383 11.23 47.07 16.69
CA CYS A 383 12.43 46.64 17.41
C CYS A 383 13.70 47.19 16.73
N ASP A 384 13.85 47.03 15.42
CA ASP A 384 15.00 47.54 14.67
C ASP A 384 15.16 49.05 14.83
N TYR A 385 14.08 49.82 14.68
CA TYR A 385 14.12 51.28 14.82
C TYR A 385 14.52 51.73 16.23
N LEU A 386 13.97 51.08 17.26
CA LEU A 386 14.22 51.43 18.66
C LEU A 386 15.63 51.04 19.10
N LEU A 387 16.11 49.85 18.68
CA LEU A 387 17.46 49.35 18.96
C LEU A 387 18.53 50.16 18.24
N ALA A 388 18.31 50.53 16.98
CA ALA A 388 19.20 51.39 16.21
C ALA A 388 19.21 52.85 16.70
N GLY A 389 18.28 53.23 17.57
CA GLY A 389 18.13 54.59 18.07
C GLY A 389 17.52 55.57 17.07
N ARG A 390 16.92 55.07 15.97
CA ARG A 390 16.18 55.87 14.99
C ARG A 390 14.89 56.44 15.58
N CYS A 391 14.29 55.70 16.51
CA CYS A 391 13.11 56.11 17.25
C CYS A 391 13.31 55.91 18.76
N THR A 392 12.55 56.65 19.56
CA THR A 392 12.49 56.51 21.03
C THR A 392 11.11 56.12 21.53
N GLU A 393 10.06 56.33 20.73
CA GLU A 393 8.65 56.20 21.13
C GLU A 393 7.83 55.54 20.01
N LEU A 394 6.62 55.09 20.34
CA LEU A 394 5.69 54.53 19.36
C LEU A 394 5.05 55.62 18.48
N GLU A 395 4.55 56.67 19.14
CA GLU A 395 3.77 57.75 18.55
C GLU A 395 4.64 59.00 18.32
N GLY A 396 4.06 60.02 17.67
CA GLY A 396 4.73 61.30 17.39
C GLY A 396 5.37 61.38 15.99
N PRO A 397 5.87 62.57 15.60
CA PRO A 397 6.42 62.82 14.26
C PRO A 397 7.61 61.92 13.92
N ASP A 398 8.46 61.64 14.92
CA ASP A 398 9.65 60.79 14.80
C ASP A 398 9.43 59.38 15.40
N GLY A 399 8.17 59.03 15.68
CA GLY A 399 7.77 57.76 16.28
C GLY A 399 7.83 56.59 15.30
N THR A 400 7.93 55.37 15.84
CA THR A 400 8.03 54.13 15.04
C THR A 400 6.86 53.93 14.08
N TYR A 401 5.64 54.33 14.45
CA TYR A 401 4.46 54.20 13.59
C TYR A 401 4.58 55.02 12.31
N ASN A 402 5.03 56.28 12.41
CA ASN A 402 5.17 57.15 11.25
C ASN A 402 6.26 56.62 10.30
N LEU A 403 7.41 56.23 10.86
CA LEU A 403 8.52 55.69 10.08
C LEU A 403 8.12 54.40 9.33
N TYR A 404 7.43 53.49 10.00
CA TYR A 404 6.97 52.25 9.38
C TYR A 404 5.99 52.48 8.23
N GLU A 405 5.04 53.40 8.37
CA GLU A 405 4.10 53.73 7.28
C GLU A 405 4.82 54.33 6.07
N LEU A 406 5.84 55.15 6.30
CA LEU A 406 6.66 55.73 5.23
C LEU A 406 7.45 54.65 4.48
N GLU A 407 8.14 53.76 5.22
CA GLU A 407 8.92 52.67 4.63
C GLU A 407 8.01 51.62 3.95
N SER A 408 6.85 51.32 4.54
CA SER A 408 5.86 50.42 3.94
C SER A 408 5.22 50.99 2.67
N ARG A 409 5.04 52.31 2.56
CA ARG A 409 4.55 52.95 1.32
C ARG A 409 5.58 52.97 0.20
N SER A 410 6.85 52.86 0.58
CA SER A 410 7.98 52.91 -0.35
C SER A 410 8.41 51.49 -0.77
N ASP A 411 7.61 50.47 -0.43
CA ASP A 411 7.87 49.04 -0.64
C ASP A 411 9.23 48.56 -0.08
N ILE A 412 9.78 49.27 0.92
CA ILE A 412 11.03 48.90 1.61
C ILE A 412 10.78 47.73 2.59
N VAL A 413 9.56 47.67 3.14
CA VAL A 413 9.12 46.65 4.11
C VAL A 413 8.45 45.49 3.37
N ILE A 414 8.92 44.26 3.59
CA ILE A 414 8.28 43.05 3.06
C ILE A 414 7.20 42.56 4.05
N ASN A 415 5.94 42.56 3.61
CA ASN A 415 4.77 42.38 4.47
C ASN A 415 4.26 40.93 4.63
N LYS A 416 4.95 39.91 4.11
CA LYS A 416 4.48 38.50 4.17
C LYS A 416 5.58 37.53 4.58
N LEU A 417 5.30 36.67 5.57
CA LEU A 417 6.20 35.62 6.05
C LEU A 417 6.68 34.68 4.94
N ASP A 418 5.80 34.22 4.04
CA ASP A 418 6.21 33.34 2.93
C ASP A 418 7.18 34.03 1.96
N LYS A 419 6.93 35.31 1.67
CA LYS A 419 7.86 36.12 0.86
C LYS A 419 9.16 36.37 1.62
N ILE A 420 9.08 36.47 2.94
CA ILE A 420 10.24 36.67 3.79
C ILE A 420 11.20 35.47 3.69
N LEU A 421 10.67 34.25 3.61
CA LEU A 421 11.46 33.03 3.43
C LEU A 421 12.20 32.99 2.10
N THR A 422 11.55 33.43 1.01
CA THR A 422 12.17 33.43 -0.33
C THR A 422 13.15 34.57 -0.57
N SER A 423 13.08 35.63 0.23
CA SER A 423 13.83 36.89 0.02
C SER A 423 14.76 37.25 1.19
N LEU A 424 15.29 36.25 1.90
CA LEU A 424 16.11 36.42 3.10
C LEU A 424 17.26 37.44 2.94
N ASP A 425 17.93 37.48 1.79
CA ASP A 425 19.02 38.43 1.54
C ASP A 425 18.53 39.88 1.41
N GLN A 426 17.38 40.11 0.77
CA GLN A 426 16.77 41.45 0.64
C GLN A 426 16.26 41.97 1.98
N ILE A 427 15.86 41.06 2.87
CA ILE A 427 15.32 41.37 4.21
C ILE A 427 16.44 41.70 5.17
N LYS A 428 17.58 41.02 5.06
CA LYS A 428 18.76 41.30 5.89
C LYS A 428 19.18 42.77 5.84
N GLU A 429 19.01 43.43 4.69
CA GLU A 429 19.39 44.84 4.52
C GLU A 429 18.43 45.82 5.22
N ASN A 430 17.14 45.50 5.30
CA ASN A 430 16.09 46.43 5.74
C ASN A 430 15.35 46.03 7.03
N GLN A 431 15.35 44.76 7.39
CA GLN A 431 14.58 44.17 8.50
C GLN A 431 15.46 43.12 9.22
N TYR A 432 16.48 43.61 9.93
CA TYR A 432 17.53 42.77 10.52
C TYR A 432 17.01 41.89 11.67
N TYR A 433 16.13 42.42 12.53
CA TYR A 433 15.63 41.68 13.69
C TYR A 433 14.84 40.44 13.28
N ILE A 434 13.87 40.59 12.36
CA ILE A 434 13.06 39.47 11.87
C ILE A 434 13.89 38.43 11.12
N PHE A 435 14.88 38.86 10.33
CA PHE A 435 15.80 37.96 9.63
C PHE A 435 16.53 37.04 10.62
N ASN A 436 17.08 37.60 11.71
CA ASN A 436 17.84 36.84 12.68
C ASN A 436 16.97 35.83 13.45
N GLU A 437 15.77 36.23 13.85
CA GLU A 437 14.82 35.37 14.58
C GLU A 437 14.32 34.21 13.71
N ILE A 438 13.89 34.48 12.46
CA ILE A 438 13.45 33.43 11.54
C ILE A 438 14.59 32.49 11.17
N LYS A 439 15.78 33.03 10.89
CA LYS A 439 16.94 32.21 10.55
C LYS A 439 17.30 31.25 11.69
N THR A 440 17.35 31.74 12.92
CA THR A 440 17.62 30.91 14.10
C THR A 440 16.58 29.81 14.29
N ALA A 441 15.30 30.13 14.04
CA ALA A 441 14.21 29.15 14.09
C ALA A 441 14.38 28.07 13.02
N ASN A 442 14.65 28.46 11.77
CA ASN A 442 14.86 27.53 10.66
C ASN A 442 16.09 26.65 10.86
N ASP A 443 17.24 27.22 11.25
CA ASP A 443 18.47 26.45 11.50
C ASP A 443 18.23 25.37 12.58
N SER A 444 17.40 25.68 13.59
CA SER A 444 17.02 24.72 14.63
C SER A 444 16.12 23.60 14.10
N LEU A 445 15.16 23.95 13.23
CA LEU A 445 14.24 22.99 12.61
C LEU A 445 14.97 22.07 11.62
N ASP A 446 15.80 22.63 10.75
CA ASP A 446 16.58 21.88 9.76
C ASP A 446 17.48 20.84 10.43
N MET A 447 18.06 21.18 11.59
CA MET A 447 18.83 20.23 12.40
C MET A 447 18.00 19.05 12.90
N ILE A 448 16.80 19.31 13.44
CA ILE A 448 15.91 18.27 13.99
C ILE A 448 15.35 17.41 12.86
N ASN A 449 14.91 18.04 11.76
CA ASN A 449 14.36 17.35 10.59
C ASN A 449 15.42 16.51 9.88
N GLY A 450 16.66 17.02 9.75
CA GLY A 450 17.76 16.25 9.21
C GLY A 450 18.02 14.97 10.00
N GLN A 451 17.94 15.03 11.34
CA GLN A 451 18.09 13.86 12.20
C GLN A 451 16.90 12.89 12.10
N LEU A 452 15.68 13.40 11.92
CA LEU A 452 14.49 12.60 11.65
C LEU A 452 14.62 11.81 10.33
N LEU A 453 15.12 12.45 9.27
CA LEU A 453 15.33 11.82 7.96
C LEU A 453 16.41 10.72 7.97
N VAL A 454 17.47 10.91 8.76
CA VAL A 454 18.54 9.90 8.94
C VAL A 454 18.01 8.64 9.64
N ASN A 455 17.10 8.78 10.61
CA ASN A 455 16.42 7.64 11.22
C ASN A 455 15.59 6.86 10.18
N ASN A 456 15.07 7.53 9.14
CA ASN A 456 14.19 6.92 8.12
C ASN A 456 14.95 6.18 7.01
N SER A 457 16.23 6.49 6.81
CA SER A 457 17.04 6.02 5.67
C SER A 457 18.01 4.89 6.02
N LEU A 458 18.19 4.57 7.30
CA LEU A 458 19.09 3.51 7.78
C LEU A 458 18.49 2.09 7.79
N GLU A 459 17.23 1.93 7.38
CA GLU A 459 16.61 0.61 7.16
C GLU A 459 17.21 -0.15 5.95
N VAL A 460 18.17 0.42 5.19
CA VAL A 460 18.59 -0.10 3.87
C VAL A 460 19.86 -0.98 3.86
N VAL A 461 20.57 -1.22 4.96
CA VAL A 461 21.79 -2.09 4.91
C VAL A 461 21.85 -3.12 6.04
N GLU A 462 21.81 -4.40 5.69
CA GLU A 462 21.86 -5.58 6.57
C GLU A 462 23.21 -5.75 7.31
N ILE A 463 23.38 -5.14 8.50
CA ILE A 463 24.38 -5.57 9.50
C ILE A 463 23.73 -5.53 10.90
N SER A 464 22.96 -6.57 11.21
CA SER A 464 21.94 -6.68 12.27
C SER A 464 22.35 -6.43 13.74
N LYS A 465 23.60 -6.12 14.06
CA LYS A 465 24.02 -5.73 15.43
C LYS A 465 24.71 -4.37 15.51
N LEU A 466 25.35 -3.94 14.42
CA LEU A 466 25.81 -2.56 14.29
C LEU A 466 24.63 -1.62 14.01
N ASN A 467 23.60 -2.13 13.31
CA ASN A 467 22.37 -1.40 13.04
C ASN A 467 21.64 -0.97 14.32
N ASP A 468 21.52 -1.84 15.34
CA ASP A 468 20.82 -1.49 16.58
C ASP A 468 21.55 -0.39 17.37
N ILE A 469 22.90 -0.43 17.41
CA ILE A 469 23.69 0.59 18.09
C ILE A 469 23.63 1.91 17.32
N ILE A 470 23.73 1.87 15.99
CA ILE A 470 23.64 3.06 15.12
C ILE A 470 22.22 3.67 15.21
N ALA A 471 21.18 2.86 15.15
CA ALA A 471 19.79 3.28 15.29
C ALA A 471 19.54 3.92 16.66
N ASN A 472 19.97 3.28 17.75
CA ASN A 472 19.88 3.85 19.10
C ASN A 472 20.68 5.14 19.26
N THR A 473 21.86 5.23 18.63
CA THR A 473 22.70 6.44 18.67
C THR A 473 22.01 7.60 17.95
N ASN A 474 21.42 7.36 16.79
CA ASN A 474 20.71 8.39 16.03
C ASN A 474 19.39 8.79 16.70
N GLN A 475 18.65 7.84 17.28
CA GLN A 475 17.48 8.12 18.10
C GLN A 475 17.85 8.98 19.32
N THR A 476 18.99 8.72 19.95
CA THR A 476 19.48 9.53 21.08
C THR A 476 19.82 10.95 20.63
N ALA A 477 20.50 11.10 19.48
CA ALA A 477 20.80 12.41 18.91
C ALA A 477 19.52 13.20 18.60
N TYR A 478 18.56 12.55 17.93
CA TYR A 478 17.23 13.10 17.63
C TYR A 478 16.49 13.53 18.90
N ASN A 479 16.32 12.62 19.87
CA ASN A 479 15.64 12.91 21.14
C ASN A 479 16.31 14.07 21.90
N THR A 480 17.65 14.15 21.85
CA THR A 480 18.42 15.23 22.46
C THR A 480 18.14 16.57 21.77
N ALA A 481 18.12 16.60 20.43
CA ALA A 481 17.83 17.80 19.66
C ALA A 481 16.38 18.28 19.87
N VAL A 482 15.41 17.36 19.83
CA VAL A 482 14.00 17.62 20.11
C VAL A 482 13.82 18.19 21.53
N THR A 483 14.45 17.57 22.52
CA THR A 483 14.40 18.03 23.91
C THR A 483 15.00 19.43 24.05
N ALA A 484 16.16 19.69 23.43
CA ALA A 484 16.81 20.99 23.46
C ALA A 484 15.95 22.07 22.81
N PHE A 485 15.32 21.76 21.67
CA PHE A 485 14.41 22.66 20.97
C PHE A 485 13.21 23.05 21.84
N TYR A 486 12.46 22.08 22.36
CA TYR A 486 11.29 22.38 23.19
C TYR A 486 11.65 23.01 24.53
N SER A 487 12.80 22.65 25.11
CA SER A 487 13.31 23.32 26.32
C SER A 487 13.58 24.81 26.06
N LYS A 488 14.17 25.15 24.91
CA LYS A 488 14.38 26.54 24.51
C LYS A 488 13.05 27.28 24.34
N LYS A 489 12.06 26.68 23.68
CA LYS A 489 10.72 27.27 23.48
C LYS A 489 10.00 27.52 24.80
N ASN A 490 10.04 26.56 25.71
CA ASN A 490 9.50 26.72 27.06
C ASN A 490 10.22 27.81 27.87
N ALA A 491 11.54 27.92 27.74
CA ALA A 491 12.30 28.97 28.41
C ALA A 491 11.90 30.36 27.89
N GLU A 492 11.74 30.52 26.57
CA GLU A 492 11.30 31.77 25.94
C GLU A 492 9.86 32.15 26.35
N LEU A 493 8.95 31.17 26.44
CA LEU A 493 7.61 31.36 26.99
C LEU A 493 7.66 31.81 28.47
N THR A 494 8.47 31.12 29.28
CA THR A 494 8.61 31.42 30.71
C THR A 494 9.19 32.82 30.94
N ASP A 495 10.14 33.25 30.10
CA ASP A 495 10.71 34.60 30.12
C ASP A 495 9.64 35.66 29.82
N ALA A 496 8.79 35.44 28.82
CA ALA A 496 7.66 36.33 28.52
C ALA A 496 6.61 36.38 29.65
N LEU A 497 6.30 35.24 30.27
CA LEU A 497 5.43 35.16 31.45
C LEU A 497 6.03 35.88 32.65
N GLY A 498 7.33 35.72 32.91
CA GLY A 498 8.04 36.41 33.97
C GLY A 498 8.04 37.92 33.77
N PHE A 499 8.25 38.38 32.54
CA PHE A 499 8.10 39.79 32.19
C PHE A 499 6.69 40.31 32.48
N MET A 500 5.64 39.56 32.10
CA MET A 500 4.25 39.94 32.38
C MET A 500 3.90 40.00 33.88
N VAL A 501 4.57 39.23 34.73
CA VAL A 501 4.39 39.27 36.19
C VAL A 501 5.13 40.46 36.83
N ALA A 502 6.20 40.92 36.19
CA ALA A 502 6.99 42.06 36.63
C ALA A 502 6.43 43.43 36.16
N LEU A 503 5.42 43.39 35.28
CA LEU A 503 4.61 44.51 34.81
C LEU A 503 3.51 44.81 35.83
#